data_AF-E8LN46-F1
#
_entry.id   AF-E8LN46-F1
#
_cell.length_a   1.000
_cell.length_b   1.000
_cell.length_c   1.000
_cell.angle_alpha   90.00
_cell.angle_beta   90.00
_cell.angle_gamma   90.00
#
_symmetry.space_group_name_H-M   'P 1'
#
loop_
_entity.id
_entity.type
_entity.pdbx_description
1 polymer ?
#
loop_
_entity_poly.entity_id
_entity_poly.type
_entity_poly.pdbx_seq_one_letter_code
_entity_poly.pdbx_strand_id
1 'polypeptide(L)'
;MTSKTGAQISAYYGKKVKAALKAKDYTALKEEFNKILNEFSYESVVSFKEYAFRDVYKVMLQILGYNTYTEYQTALGRSDLCFEDEDRLYICEFKVIGKADSVKEKLEEAKAQIREKRYGLRLSDKEVITFAIIIVNENKDETHGPVREVAAIEIA
;
A
#
# COMPACT_ATOMS: atom_id res chain seq x y z
N MET A 1 -11.89 22.66 12.07
CA MET A 1 -11.06 21.47 11.86
C MET A 1 -11.09 20.62 13.12
N THR A 2 -11.69 19.43 13.08
CA THR A 2 -11.50 18.44 14.14
C THR A 2 -10.18 17.72 13.85
N SER A 3 -9.11 18.09 14.56
CA SER A 3 -7.85 17.35 14.49
C SER A 3 -8.05 15.99 15.16
N LYS A 4 -7.94 14.90 14.40
CA LYS A 4 -7.86 13.56 14.98
C LYS A 4 -6.45 13.37 15.56
N THR A 5 -6.35 13.01 16.83
CA THR A 5 -5.08 12.55 17.42
C THR A 5 -4.66 11.22 16.77
N GLY A 6 -3.38 10.82 16.91
CA GLY A 6 -2.92 9.52 16.42
C GLY A 6 -3.77 8.34 16.93
N ALA A 7 -4.23 8.41 18.18
CA ALA A 7 -5.15 7.42 18.76
C ALA A 7 -6.52 7.42 18.08
N GLN A 8 -7.04 8.57 17.66
CA GLN A 8 -8.31 8.67 16.93
C GLN A 8 -8.20 8.18 15.48
N ILE A 9 -7.06 8.40 14.82
CA ILE A 9 -6.75 7.83 13.50
C ILE A 9 -6.69 6.30 13.59
N SER A 10 -5.96 5.78 14.59
CA SER A 10 -5.86 4.34 14.86
C SER A 10 -7.23 3.72 15.15
N ALA A 11 -8.06 4.36 15.98
CA ALA A 11 -9.42 3.89 16.24
C ALA A 11 -10.32 3.90 14.99
N TYR A 12 -10.14 4.88 14.09
CA TYR A 12 -10.98 5.07 12.92
C TYR A 12 -10.62 4.13 11.76
N TYR A 13 -9.35 4.08 11.34
CA TYR A 13 -8.90 3.23 10.23
C TYR A 13 -8.38 1.87 10.72
N GLY A 14 -7.71 1.82 11.87
CA GLY A 14 -6.99 0.64 12.34
C GLY A 14 -7.89 -0.56 12.55
N LYS A 15 -9.08 -0.37 13.13
CA LYS A 15 -10.07 -1.46 13.28
C LYS A 15 -10.51 -2.03 11.92
N LYS A 16 -10.70 -1.17 10.91
CA LYS A 16 -11.17 -1.58 9.58
C LYS A 16 -10.08 -2.24 8.76
N VAL A 17 -8.88 -1.67 8.75
CA VAL A 17 -7.68 -2.26 8.12
C VAL A 17 -7.39 -3.63 8.74
N LYS A 18 -7.39 -3.75 10.07
CA LYS A 18 -7.20 -5.03 10.76
C LYS A 18 -8.29 -6.04 10.42
N ALA A 19 -9.55 -5.61 10.33
CA ALA A 19 -10.65 -6.50 9.94
C ALA A 19 -10.50 -7.00 8.50
N ALA A 20 -10.18 -6.11 7.55
CA ALA A 20 -9.96 -6.45 6.15
C ALA A 20 -8.81 -7.45 5.99
N LEU A 21 -7.66 -7.19 6.63
CA LEU A 21 -6.52 -8.10 6.62
C LEU A 21 -6.88 -9.46 7.23
N LYS A 22 -7.52 -9.48 8.41
CA LYS A 22 -7.94 -10.73 9.07
C LYS A 22 -8.83 -11.58 8.18
N ALA A 23 -9.81 -10.96 7.53
CA ALA A 23 -10.75 -11.60 6.61
C ALA A 23 -10.15 -11.91 5.22
N LYS A 24 -8.92 -11.47 4.93
CA LYS A 24 -8.30 -11.48 3.60
C LYS A 24 -9.17 -10.80 2.53
N ASP A 25 -9.91 -9.77 2.95
CA ASP A 25 -10.73 -8.94 2.08
C ASP A 25 -9.90 -7.76 1.56
N TYR A 26 -9.20 -8.01 0.46
CA TYR A 26 -8.31 -7.02 -0.14
C TYR A 26 -9.06 -5.91 -0.88
N THR A 27 -10.35 -6.12 -1.19
CA THR A 27 -11.21 -5.06 -1.71
C THR A 27 -11.49 -4.04 -0.60
N ALA A 28 -11.90 -4.51 0.58
CA ALA A 28 -12.08 -3.64 1.75
C ALA A 28 -10.76 -2.97 2.17
N LEU A 29 -9.63 -3.67 2.11
CA LEU A 29 -8.31 -3.09 2.39
C LEU A 29 -8.00 -1.92 1.44
N LYS A 30 -8.25 -2.11 0.13
CA LYS A 30 -8.09 -1.08 -0.89
C LYS A 30 -8.95 0.14 -0.62
N GLU A 31 -10.20 -0.07 -0.20
CA GLU A 31 -11.08 1.04 0.17
C GLU A 31 -10.57 1.83 1.37
N GLU A 32 -10.05 1.16 2.41
CA GLU A 32 -9.47 1.83 3.57
C GLU A 32 -8.16 2.55 3.22
N PHE A 33 -7.32 1.99 2.36
CA PHE A 33 -6.13 2.67 1.86
C PHE A 33 -6.47 3.92 1.04
N ASN A 34 -7.51 3.86 0.21
CA ASN A 34 -8.03 5.04 -0.48
C ASN A 34 -8.55 6.11 0.49
N LYS A 35 -9.26 5.73 1.55
CA LYS A 35 -9.70 6.70 2.57
C LYS A 35 -8.52 7.38 3.25
N ILE A 36 -7.46 6.63 3.57
CA ILE A 36 -6.21 7.19 4.12
C ILE A 36 -5.55 8.15 3.13
N LEU A 37 -5.41 7.75 1.87
CA LEU A 37 -4.80 8.58 0.84
C LEU A 37 -5.55 9.89 0.61
N ASN A 38 -6.89 9.86 0.69
CA ASN A 38 -7.74 11.03 0.52
C ASN A 38 -7.70 12.02 1.71
N GLU A 39 -6.99 11.71 2.80
CA GLU A 39 -6.69 12.69 3.86
C GLU A 39 -5.59 13.68 3.44
N PHE A 40 -4.83 13.38 2.40
CA PHE A 40 -3.76 14.25 1.90
C PHE A 40 -4.26 15.17 0.79
N SER A 41 -3.84 16.43 0.82
CA SER A 41 -4.21 17.38 -0.24
C SER A 41 -3.60 16.98 -1.57
N TYR A 42 -4.29 17.31 -2.66
CA TYR A 42 -3.79 17.08 -4.01
C TYR A 42 -2.40 17.66 -4.24
N GLU A 43 -2.20 18.91 -3.84
CA GLU A 43 -0.96 19.66 -4.02
C GLU A 43 0.20 18.99 -3.27
N SER A 44 -0.11 18.28 -2.18
CA SER A 44 0.88 17.55 -1.40
C SER A 44 1.37 16.30 -2.13
N VAL A 45 0.45 15.54 -2.74
CA VAL A 45 0.75 14.20 -3.29
C VAL A 45 0.98 14.18 -4.80
N VAL A 46 0.68 15.27 -5.52
CA VAL A 46 0.80 15.34 -6.98
C VAL A 46 2.21 15.00 -7.48
N SER A 47 3.25 15.44 -6.75
CA SER A 47 4.64 15.18 -7.11
C SER A 47 5.19 13.87 -6.53
N PHE A 48 4.38 13.11 -5.80
CA PHE A 48 4.84 11.87 -5.18
C PHE A 48 5.14 10.83 -6.24
N LYS A 49 6.34 10.27 -6.12
CA LYS A 49 6.73 9.04 -6.80
C LYS A 49 6.46 7.85 -5.87
N GLU A 50 6.66 6.65 -6.39
CA GLU A 50 6.48 5.38 -5.67
C GLU A 50 7.02 5.37 -4.24
N TYR A 51 8.27 5.83 -4.06
CA TYR A 51 8.91 5.85 -2.76
C TYR A 51 8.17 6.74 -1.73
N ALA A 52 7.55 7.84 -2.17
CA ALA A 52 6.86 8.76 -1.28
C ALA A 52 5.50 8.19 -0.84
N PHE A 53 4.76 7.54 -1.74
CA PHE A 53 3.53 6.82 -1.37
C PHE A 53 3.81 5.65 -0.44
N ARG A 54 4.87 4.88 -0.71
CA ARG A 54 5.35 3.85 0.20
C ARG A 54 5.59 4.42 1.60
N ASP A 55 6.26 5.55 1.71
CA ASP A 55 6.58 6.17 3.01
C ASP A 55 5.31 6.68 3.73
N VAL A 56 4.32 7.18 2.99
CA VAL A 56 2.99 7.49 3.55
C VAL A 56 2.36 6.25 4.17
N TYR A 57 2.27 5.14 3.42
CA TYR A 57 1.65 3.92 3.95
C TYR A 57 2.45 3.31 5.09
N LYS A 58 3.78 3.39 5.07
CA LYS A 58 4.64 3.00 6.19
C LYS A 58 4.24 3.74 7.47
N VAL A 59 4.24 5.07 7.45
CA VAL A 59 3.91 5.89 8.62
C VAL A 59 2.48 5.63 9.08
N MET A 60 1.53 5.53 8.15
CA MET A 60 0.14 5.25 8.49
C MET A 60 0.01 3.89 9.17
N LEU A 61 0.60 2.82 8.62
CA LEU A 61 0.56 1.49 9.23
C LEU A 61 1.20 1.46 10.63
N GLN A 62 2.28 2.21 10.86
CA GLN A 62 2.86 2.38 12.20
C GLN A 62 1.86 3.03 13.17
N ILE A 63 1.15 4.08 12.75
CA ILE A 63 0.10 4.72 13.55
C ILE A 63 -1.06 3.75 13.83
N LEU A 64 -1.35 2.83 12.91
CA LEU A 64 -2.35 1.77 13.09
C LEU A 64 -1.86 0.61 13.99
N GLY A 65 -0.60 0.63 14.43
CA GLY A 65 -0.02 -0.34 15.36
C GLY A 65 0.67 -1.53 14.72
N TYR A 66 0.98 -1.47 13.42
CA TYR A 66 1.78 -2.50 12.75
C TYR A 66 3.28 -2.22 12.88
N ASN A 67 4.06 -3.29 13.00
CA ASN A 67 5.51 -3.19 12.82
C ASN A 67 5.80 -3.06 11.32
N THR A 68 6.58 -2.05 10.92
CA THR A 68 6.89 -1.79 9.50
C THR A 68 8.40 -1.77 9.26
N TYR A 69 8.82 -2.28 8.10
CA TYR A 69 10.21 -2.33 7.68
C TYR A 69 10.32 -1.81 6.24
N THR A 70 11.29 -0.95 5.99
CA THR A 70 11.67 -0.52 4.64
C THR A 70 13.08 -0.99 4.35
N GLU A 71 13.38 -1.22 3.07
CA GLU A 71 14.73 -1.55 2.59
C GLU A 71 15.33 -2.84 3.17
N TYR A 72 14.50 -3.83 3.48
CA TYR A 72 14.99 -5.11 3.97
C TYR A 72 15.63 -5.88 2.80
N GLN A 73 16.95 -5.72 2.66
CA GLN A 73 17.78 -6.36 1.65
C GLN A 73 17.74 -7.88 1.82
N THR A 74 17.28 -8.59 0.79
CA THR A 74 17.56 -10.02 0.64
C THR A 74 18.63 -10.20 -0.44
N ALA A 75 19.23 -11.39 -0.52
CA ALA A 75 20.18 -11.74 -1.59
C ALA A 75 19.58 -11.63 -3.02
N LEU A 76 18.25 -11.48 -3.13
CA LEU A 76 17.50 -11.43 -4.39
C LEU A 76 16.78 -10.08 -4.61
N GLY A 77 16.99 -9.08 -3.74
CA GLY A 77 16.51 -7.72 -3.96
C GLY A 77 15.75 -7.12 -2.77
N ARG A 78 15.37 -5.85 -2.93
CA ARG A 78 14.76 -4.97 -1.93
C ARG A 78 13.25 -4.84 -2.18
N SER A 79 12.43 -5.19 -1.17
CA SER A 79 10.98 -4.95 -1.22
C SER A 79 10.69 -3.51 -0.82
N ASP A 80 9.59 -2.96 -1.32
CA ASP A 80 9.25 -1.57 -1.03
C ASP A 80 8.87 -1.39 0.44
N LEU A 81 7.86 -2.14 0.91
CA LEU A 81 7.37 -2.05 2.27
C LEU A 81 7.04 -3.45 2.80
N CYS A 82 7.54 -3.77 3.99
CA CYS A 82 7.04 -4.90 4.75
C CYS A 82 6.31 -4.38 5.99
N PHE A 83 5.24 -5.05 6.38
CA PHE A 83 4.63 -4.84 7.68
C PHE A 83 4.09 -6.15 8.23
N GLU A 84 3.89 -6.24 9.54
CA GLU A 84 3.46 -7.50 10.15
C GLU A 84 2.53 -7.28 11.34
N ASP A 85 1.69 -8.29 11.56
CA ASP A 85 0.98 -8.51 12.82
C ASP A 85 1.58 -9.74 13.53
N GLU A 86 0.89 -10.26 14.54
CA GLU A 86 1.34 -11.43 15.31
C GLU A 86 1.44 -12.70 14.45
N ASP A 87 0.54 -12.85 13.47
CA ASP A 87 0.38 -14.10 12.72
C ASP A 87 0.96 -14.03 11.30
N ARG A 88 1.11 -12.82 10.74
CA ARG A 88 1.36 -12.60 9.31
C ARG A 88 2.42 -11.56 9.03
N LEU A 89 3.21 -11.84 7.99
CA LEU A 89 4.16 -10.91 7.38
C LEU A 89 3.65 -10.51 6.00
N TYR A 90 3.38 -9.23 5.81
CA TYR A 90 2.94 -8.66 4.54
C TYR A 90 4.12 -8.01 3.82
N ILE A 91 4.31 -8.33 2.54
CA ILE A 91 5.38 -7.77 1.69
C ILE A 91 4.72 -7.08 0.50
N CYS A 92 4.88 -5.77 0.40
CA CYS A 92 4.25 -4.95 -0.63
C CYS A 92 5.26 -4.55 -1.70
N GLU A 93 4.83 -4.62 -2.95
CA GLU A 93 5.46 -4.01 -4.11
C GLU A 93 4.50 -2.95 -4.66
N PHE A 94 4.93 -1.69 -4.69
CA PHE A 94 4.13 -0.59 -5.20
C PHE A 94 4.45 -0.34 -6.68
N LYS A 95 3.46 0.16 -7.43
CA LYS A 95 3.68 0.89 -8.68
C LYS A 95 2.82 2.14 -8.66
N VAL A 96 3.43 3.27 -9.00
CA VAL A 96 2.71 4.54 -9.19
C VAL A 96 2.66 4.85 -10.68
N ILE A 97 1.45 5.08 -11.19
CA ILE A 97 1.19 5.13 -12.62
C ILE A 97 0.43 6.41 -13.00
N GLY A 98 0.53 6.83 -14.26
CA GLY A 98 -0.23 7.94 -14.83
C GLY A 98 -1.00 7.52 -16.10
N LYS A 99 -1.46 8.50 -16.89
CA LYS A 99 -2.51 8.28 -17.93
C LYS A 99 -2.14 7.32 -19.02
N ALA A 100 -0.85 7.24 -19.30
CA ALA A 100 -0.31 6.41 -20.36
C ALA A 100 -0.19 4.93 -19.95
N ASP A 101 -0.32 4.63 -18.67
CA ASP A 101 -0.04 3.31 -18.12
C ASP A 101 -1.34 2.51 -17.90
N SER A 102 -1.29 1.21 -18.19
CA SER A 102 -2.37 0.28 -17.88
C SER A 102 -2.22 -0.27 -16.46
N VAL A 103 -3.27 -0.12 -15.63
CA VAL A 103 -3.33 -0.74 -14.29
C VAL A 103 -3.02 -2.24 -14.36
N LYS A 104 -3.57 -2.94 -15.36
CA LYS A 104 -3.40 -4.39 -15.53
C LYS A 104 -1.94 -4.75 -15.84
N GLU A 105 -1.29 -4.01 -16.74
CA GLU A 105 0.10 -4.29 -17.11
C GLU A 105 1.05 -4.05 -15.94
N LYS A 106 0.86 -2.94 -15.22
CA LYS A 106 1.69 -2.57 -14.07
C LYS A 106 1.45 -3.49 -12.88
N LEU A 107 0.25 -4.02 -12.73
CA LEU A 107 -0.06 -5.07 -11.78
C LEU A 107 0.71 -6.37 -12.08
N GLU A 108 0.71 -6.81 -13.34
CA GLU A 108 1.47 -8.00 -13.73
C GLU A 108 2.98 -7.79 -13.61
N GLU A 109 3.48 -6.59 -13.88
CA GLU A 109 4.88 -6.21 -13.63
C GLU A 109 5.24 -6.35 -12.15
N ALA A 110 4.41 -5.79 -11.25
CA ALA A 110 4.61 -5.89 -9.80
C ALA A 110 4.58 -7.35 -9.32
N LYS A 111 3.61 -8.16 -9.79
CA LYS A 111 3.54 -9.59 -9.48
C LYS A 111 4.76 -10.36 -10.00
N ALA A 112 5.24 -10.03 -11.20
CA ALA A 112 6.45 -10.65 -11.75
C ALA A 112 7.68 -10.32 -10.90
N GLN A 113 7.83 -9.07 -10.47
CA GLN A 113 8.90 -8.62 -9.58
C GLN A 113 8.87 -9.35 -8.23
N ILE A 114 7.68 -9.54 -7.64
CA ILE A 114 7.50 -10.32 -6.41
C ILE A 114 7.97 -11.77 -6.59
N ARG A 115 7.61 -12.42 -7.71
CA ARG A 115 7.99 -13.81 -8.02
C ARG A 115 9.50 -13.94 -8.24
N GLU A 116 10.08 -13.04 -9.03
CA GLU A 116 11.51 -13.03 -9.34
C GLU A 116 12.36 -12.91 -8.07
N LYS A 117 11.97 -11.99 -7.18
CA LYS A 117 12.65 -11.76 -5.90
C LYS A 117 12.26 -12.76 -4.80
N ARG A 118 11.35 -13.69 -5.11
CA ARG A 118 10.91 -14.81 -4.26
C ARG A 118 10.38 -14.40 -2.88
N TYR A 119 9.66 -13.28 -2.82
CA TYR A 119 9.19 -12.76 -1.53
C TYR A 119 8.25 -13.70 -0.78
N GLY A 120 7.40 -14.44 -1.49
CA GLY A 120 6.51 -15.45 -0.88
C GLY A 120 7.25 -16.63 -0.25
N LEU A 121 8.53 -16.86 -0.56
CA LEU A 121 9.35 -17.95 0.00
C LEU A 121 10.21 -17.50 1.17
N ARG A 122 9.95 -16.31 1.72
CA ARG A 122 10.70 -15.79 2.84
C ARG A 122 10.54 -16.71 4.05
N LEU A 123 11.67 -17.14 4.60
CA LEU A 123 11.71 -17.88 5.86
C LEU A 123 11.16 -16.98 6.97
N SER A 124 9.98 -17.33 7.47
CA SER A 124 9.29 -16.70 8.58
C SER A 124 8.53 -17.78 9.34
N ASP A 125 8.38 -17.57 10.64
CA ASP A 125 7.43 -18.27 11.51
C ASP A 125 5.98 -17.83 11.28
N LYS A 126 5.76 -16.79 10.48
CA LYS A 126 4.46 -16.19 10.15
C LYS A 126 3.99 -16.60 8.75
N GLU A 127 2.68 -16.50 8.52
CA GLU A 127 2.13 -16.59 7.17
C GLU A 127 2.60 -15.39 6.33
N VAL A 128 3.31 -15.65 5.23
CA VAL A 128 3.79 -14.61 4.31
C VAL A 128 2.73 -14.31 3.25
N ILE A 129 2.34 -13.04 3.15
CA ILE A 129 1.39 -12.54 2.15
C ILE A 129 2.07 -11.44 1.33
N THR A 130 2.10 -11.61 0.02
CA THR A 130 2.67 -10.66 -0.93
C THR A 130 1.58 -9.81 -1.56
N PHE A 131 1.78 -8.50 -1.66
CA PHE A 131 0.84 -7.58 -2.29
C PHE A 131 1.49 -6.83 -3.44
N ALA A 132 0.86 -6.87 -4.61
CA ALA A 132 1.06 -5.91 -5.68
C ALA A 132 0.03 -4.78 -5.52
N ILE A 133 0.51 -3.54 -5.33
CA ILE A 133 -0.31 -2.37 -5.05
C ILE A 133 -0.13 -1.33 -6.15
N ILE A 134 -1.21 -0.98 -6.84
CA ILE A 134 -1.19 0.00 -7.92
C ILE A 134 -1.86 1.29 -7.46
N ILE A 135 -1.12 2.39 -7.56
CA ILE A 135 -1.60 3.72 -7.26
C ILE A 135 -1.63 4.53 -8.55
N VAL A 136 -2.81 5.01 -8.90
CA VAL A 136 -2.98 5.98 -9.99
C VAL A 136 -2.75 7.37 -9.41
N ASN A 137 -1.78 8.12 -9.93
CA ASN A 137 -1.45 9.48 -9.48
C ASN A 137 -1.57 10.48 -10.64
N GLU A 138 -2.80 10.82 -11.03
CA GLU A 138 -3.04 11.61 -12.24
C GLU A 138 -4.31 12.46 -12.21
N ASN A 139 -4.47 13.41 -13.13
CA ASN A 139 -5.73 14.15 -13.22
C ASN A 139 -6.78 13.34 -14.00
N LYS A 140 -8.05 13.31 -13.58
CA LYS A 140 -9.08 12.52 -14.29
C LYS A 140 -9.21 12.96 -15.75
N ASP A 141 -9.38 14.27 -15.96
CA ASP A 141 -9.36 14.96 -17.25
C ASP A 141 -9.14 16.48 -17.00
N GLU A 142 -9.26 17.32 -18.03
CA GLU A 142 -9.09 18.77 -17.88
C GLU A 142 -10.29 19.46 -17.17
N THR A 143 -11.42 18.77 -17.03
CA THR A 143 -12.69 19.30 -16.50
C THR A 143 -13.05 18.76 -15.11
N HIS A 144 -12.46 17.63 -14.71
CA HIS A 144 -12.62 16.95 -13.44
C HIS A 144 -11.30 16.95 -12.69
N GLY A 145 -11.40 17.08 -11.37
CA GLY A 145 -10.26 17.20 -10.47
C GLY A 145 -9.29 16.00 -10.49
N PRO A 146 -8.21 16.12 -9.69
CA PRO A 146 -7.20 15.09 -9.54
C PRO A 146 -7.77 13.73 -9.10
N VAL A 147 -7.31 12.63 -9.73
CA VAL A 147 -7.56 11.23 -9.32
C VAL A 147 -6.29 10.66 -8.70
N ARG A 148 -6.36 10.43 -7.40
CA ARG A 148 -5.32 9.75 -6.64
C ARG A 148 -5.98 8.60 -5.92
N GLU A 149 -5.74 7.39 -6.40
CA GLU A 149 -6.38 6.22 -5.83
C GLU A 149 -5.47 5.01 -5.84
N VAL A 150 -5.64 4.16 -4.83
CA VAL A 150 -5.21 2.78 -4.90
C VAL A 150 -6.19 2.05 -5.81
N ALA A 151 -5.79 1.84 -7.06
CA ALA A 151 -6.61 1.22 -8.09
C ALA A 151 -6.72 -0.30 -7.87
N ALA A 152 -5.64 -0.94 -7.40
CA ALA A 152 -5.58 -2.38 -7.16
C ALA A 152 -4.72 -2.75 -5.95
N ILE A 153 -5.15 -3.79 -5.22
CA ILE A 153 -4.35 -4.56 -4.27
C ILE A 153 -4.61 -6.03 -4.60
N GLU A 154 -3.61 -6.75 -5.09
CA GLU A 154 -3.73 -8.18 -5.37
C GLU A 154 -2.56 -8.98 -4.81
N ILE A 155 -2.81 -10.25 -4.53
CA ILE A 155 -1.78 -11.20 -4.12
C ILE A 155 -0.99 -11.71 -5.33
N ALA A 156 0.26 -12.11 -5.09
CA ALA A 156 1.24 -12.47 -6.13
C ALA A 156 1.95 -13.79 -5.84
#